data_AF-A0A2V9IXU8-F1
#
_entry.id   AF-A0A2V9IXU8-F1
#
_cell.length_a   1.000
_cell.length_b   1.000
_cell.length_c   1.000
_cell.angle_alpha   90.00
_cell.angle_beta   90.00
_cell.angle_gamma   90.00
#
_symmetry.space_group_name_H-M   'P 1'
#
loop_
_entity.id
_entity.type
_entity.pdbx_description
1 polymer ?
#
loop_
_entity_poly.entity_id
_entity_poly.type
_entity_poly.pdbx_seq_one_letter_code
_entity_poly.pdbx_strand_id
1 'polypeptide(L)'
;MELLKKALGYFDEAGPKVGPQGREELNYLRNKTESYVMLLETLVAARKGYMGMEEAFRLWTGKAIDRAELVRRLDASMGLFTEARRMGRRTTEKFAEVVDHPSDLGVLYRANLFLVTGLELVEQTMRNIVNFHQGREYTTPVAWDKIYREFPQFAPAR
;
A
#
# COMPACT_ATOMS: atom_id res chain seq x y z
N MET A 1 6.80 -12.06 -6.91
CA MET A 1 5.51 -12.62 -6.45
C MET A 1 5.35 -14.09 -6.82
N GLU A 2 5.75 -14.53 -8.01
CA GLU A 2 5.60 -15.93 -8.44
C GLU A 2 6.22 -16.95 -7.47
N LEU A 3 7.41 -16.67 -6.96
CA LEU A 3 8.06 -17.54 -5.96
C LEU A 3 7.24 -17.69 -4.67
N LEU A 4 6.62 -16.62 -4.19
CA LEU A 4 5.77 -16.66 -2.98
C LEU A 4 4.47 -17.43 -3.26
N LYS A 5 3.83 -17.21 -4.42
CA LYS A 5 2.64 -17.96 -4.82
C LYS A 5 2.94 -19.45 -4.98
N LYS A 6 4.13 -19.79 -5.50
CA LYS A 6 4.61 -21.17 -5.59
C LYS A 6 4.87 -21.78 -4.21
N ALA A 7 5.46 -21.01 -3.29
CA ALA A 7 5.65 -21.45 -1.91
C ALA A 7 4.33 -21.75 -1.19
N LEU A 8 3.29 -20.94 -1.41
CA LEU A 8 1.94 -21.24 -0.90
C LEU A 8 1.42 -22.58 -1.39
N GLY A 9 1.61 -22.91 -2.68
CA GLY A 9 1.27 -24.22 -3.22
C GLY A 9 2.00 -25.36 -2.51
N TYR A 10 3.30 -25.20 -2.25
CA TYR A 10 4.06 -26.19 -1.47
C TYR A 10 3.58 -26.35 -0.03
N PHE A 11 3.13 -25.26 0.62
CA PHE A 11 2.56 -25.36 1.97
C PHE A 11 1.21 -26.07 1.98
N ASP A 12 0.36 -25.82 0.98
CA ASP A 12 -0.91 -26.53 0.83
C ASP A 12 -0.70 -28.04 0.60
N GLU A 13 0.29 -28.42 -0.21
CA GLU A 13 0.68 -29.82 -0.42
C GLU A 13 1.31 -30.49 0.81
N ALA A 14 1.99 -29.71 1.65
CA ALA A 14 2.60 -30.19 2.89
C ALA A 14 1.58 -30.36 4.02
N GLY A 15 0.49 -29.59 4.03
CA GLY A 15 -0.59 -29.63 5.03
C GLY A 15 -1.01 -31.02 5.50
N PRO A 16 -1.37 -31.96 4.60
CA PRO A 16 -1.80 -33.31 5.00
C PRO A 16 -0.66 -34.20 5.51
N LYS A 17 0.61 -33.84 5.26
CA LYS A 17 1.81 -34.64 5.58
C LYS A 17 2.47 -34.24 6.90
N VAL A 18 2.13 -33.07 7.42
CA VAL A 18 2.75 -32.52 8.63
C VAL A 18 2.10 -33.10 9.90
N GLY A 19 2.94 -33.61 10.79
CA GLY A 19 2.53 -34.09 12.11
C GLY A 19 2.00 -32.96 13.00
N PRO A 20 1.28 -33.26 14.11
CA PRO A 20 0.59 -32.26 14.91
C PRO A 20 1.46 -31.07 15.37
N GLN A 21 2.72 -31.34 15.75
CA GLN A 21 3.67 -30.35 16.25
C GLN A 21 4.14 -29.35 15.18
N GLY A 22 4.09 -29.71 13.89
CA GLY A 22 4.54 -28.83 12.80
C GLY A 22 3.41 -27.99 12.18
N ARG A 23 2.15 -28.19 12.60
CA ARG A 23 1.00 -27.51 12.00
C ARG A 23 1.00 -26.02 12.28
N GLU A 24 1.40 -25.62 13.49
CA GLU A 24 1.48 -24.22 13.89
C GLU A 24 2.54 -23.48 13.07
N GLU A 25 3.74 -24.05 12.94
CA GLU A 25 4.82 -23.51 12.09
C GLU A 25 4.39 -23.43 10.62
N LEU A 26 3.74 -24.47 10.09
CA LEU A 26 3.25 -24.45 8.70
C LEU A 26 2.21 -23.33 8.50
N ASN A 27 1.29 -23.17 9.45
CA ASN A 27 0.28 -22.10 9.40
C ASN A 27 0.94 -20.71 9.48
N TYR A 28 1.96 -20.56 10.33
CA TYR A 28 2.75 -19.35 10.44
C TYR A 28 3.42 -19.00 9.10
N LEU A 29 4.19 -19.93 8.52
CA LEU A 29 4.87 -19.71 7.24
C LEU A 29 3.90 -19.41 6.10
N ARG A 30 2.75 -20.09 6.08
CA ARG A 30 1.68 -19.83 5.09
C ARG A 30 1.10 -18.43 5.26
N ASN A 31 0.72 -18.03 6.47
CA ASN A 31 0.18 -16.70 6.76
C ASN A 31 1.17 -15.59 6.38
N LYS A 32 2.45 -15.72 6.76
CA LYS A 32 3.47 -14.71 6.39
C LYS A 32 3.64 -14.63 4.89
N THR A 33 3.73 -15.76 4.20
CA THR A 33 3.89 -15.80 2.75
C THR A 33 2.71 -15.15 2.04
N GLU A 34 1.48 -15.44 2.48
CA GLU A 34 0.26 -14.81 1.95
C GLU A 34 0.25 -13.30 2.20
N SER A 35 0.60 -12.87 3.42
CA SER A 35 0.70 -11.45 3.78
C SER A 35 1.70 -10.69 2.90
N TYR A 36 2.85 -11.28 2.59
CA TYR A 36 3.84 -10.67 1.69
C TYR A 36 3.38 -10.64 0.22
N VAL A 37 2.60 -11.62 -0.24
CA VAL A 37 1.95 -11.54 -1.56
C VAL A 37 1.00 -10.34 -1.60
N MET A 38 0.12 -10.23 -0.61
CA MET A 38 -0.85 -9.12 -0.51
C MET A 38 -0.17 -7.76 -0.42
N LEU A 39 0.95 -7.66 0.32
CA LEU A 39 1.79 -6.46 0.38
C LEU A 39 2.30 -6.06 -1.01
N LEU A 40 2.91 -6.99 -1.74
CA LEU A 40 3.45 -6.69 -3.07
C LEU A 40 2.34 -6.28 -4.04
N GLU A 41 1.18 -6.94 -3.99
CA GLU A 41 0.03 -6.59 -4.82
C GLU A 41 -0.50 -5.18 -4.47
N THR A 42 -0.54 -4.82 -3.19
CA THR A 42 -0.89 -3.48 -2.72
C THR A 42 0.07 -2.42 -3.29
N LEU A 43 1.38 -2.67 -3.20
CA LEU A 43 2.41 -1.75 -3.71
C LEU A 43 2.34 -1.61 -5.24
N VAL A 44 2.03 -2.69 -5.95
CA VAL A 44 1.79 -2.65 -7.40
C VAL A 44 0.58 -1.79 -7.74
N ALA A 45 -0.53 -1.92 -6.99
CA ALA A 45 -1.72 -1.09 -7.20
C ALA A 45 -1.41 0.41 -6.98
N ALA A 46 -0.72 0.75 -5.89
CA ALA A 46 -0.29 2.12 -5.62
C ALA A 46 0.61 2.66 -6.74
N ARG A 47 1.62 1.88 -7.17
CA ARG A 47 2.52 2.27 -8.27
C ARG A 47 1.78 2.52 -9.58
N LYS A 48 0.79 1.70 -9.93
CA LYS A 48 -0.04 1.92 -11.12
C LYS A 48 -0.81 3.24 -11.04
N GLY A 49 -1.28 3.64 -9.84
CA GLY A 49 -1.89 4.94 -9.61
C GLY A 49 -0.93 6.09 -9.93
N TYR A 50 0.31 6.03 -9.43
CA TYR A 50 1.34 7.03 -9.74
C TYR A 50 1.66 7.11 -11.23
N MET A 51 1.89 5.95 -11.87
CA MET A 51 2.20 5.89 -13.30
C MET A 51 1.06 6.43 -14.16
N GLY A 52 -0.20 6.17 -13.77
CA GLY A 52 -1.38 6.70 -14.46
C GLY A 52 -1.45 8.22 -14.41
N MET A 53 -1.16 8.82 -13.25
CA MET A 53 -1.11 10.27 -13.10
C MET A 53 0.05 10.90 -13.87
N GLU A 54 1.26 10.34 -13.73
CA GLU A 54 2.45 10.80 -14.47
C GLU A 54 2.20 10.82 -15.98
N GLU A 55 1.64 9.73 -16.52
CA GLU A 55 1.33 9.62 -17.93
C GLU A 55 0.26 10.63 -18.37
N ALA A 56 -0.77 10.85 -17.56
CA ALA A 56 -1.80 11.85 -17.85
C ALA A 56 -1.21 13.27 -17.95
N PHE A 57 -0.35 13.65 -17.01
CA PHE A 57 0.33 14.94 -17.03
C PHE A 57 1.31 15.10 -18.19
N ARG A 58 2.05 14.02 -18.53
CA ARG A 58 2.97 13.99 -19.66
C ARG A 58 2.23 14.24 -20.98
N LEU A 59 1.13 13.53 -21.21
CA LEU A 59 0.30 13.69 -22.41
C LEU A 59 -0.33 15.07 -22.49
N TRP A 60 -0.81 15.61 -21.36
CA TRP A 60 -1.42 16.94 -21.33
C TRP A 60 -0.42 18.06 -21.60
N THR A 61 0.75 18.02 -20.95
CA THR A 61 1.84 18.99 -21.20
C THR A 61 2.35 18.90 -22.63
N GLY A 62 2.42 17.69 -23.19
CA GLY A 62 2.72 17.45 -24.60
C GLY A 62 1.60 17.84 -25.58
N LYS A 63 0.47 18.37 -25.08
CA LYS A 63 -0.72 18.75 -25.87
C LYS A 63 -1.34 17.60 -26.68
N ALA A 64 -1.08 16.35 -26.27
CA ALA A 64 -1.63 15.15 -26.92
C ALA A 64 -3.07 14.84 -26.48
N ILE A 65 -3.49 15.38 -25.33
CA ILE A 65 -4.84 15.25 -24.80
C ILE A 65 -5.37 16.61 -24.34
N ASP A 66 -6.69 16.76 -24.32
CA ASP A 66 -7.34 17.95 -23.79
C ASP A 66 -7.57 17.86 -22.28
N ARG A 67 -8.18 18.91 -21.71
CA ARG A 67 -8.48 19.00 -20.27
C ARG A 67 -9.51 17.94 -19.84
N ALA A 68 -10.48 17.60 -20.69
CA ALA A 68 -11.52 16.63 -20.34
C ALA A 68 -10.92 15.23 -20.21
N GLU A 69 -10.05 14.86 -21.15
CA GLU A 69 -9.33 13.60 -21.14
C GLU A 69 -8.29 13.53 -20.00
N LEU A 70 -7.63 14.65 -19.65
CA LEU A 70 -6.80 14.73 -18.46
C LEU A 70 -7.61 14.35 -17.21
N VAL A 71 -8.74 15.02 -16.97
CA VAL A 71 -9.57 14.76 -15.78
C VAL A 71 -10.02 13.30 -15.73
N ARG A 72 -10.45 12.73 -16.86
CA ARG A 72 -10.85 11.32 -16.93
C ARG A 72 -9.73 10.36 -16.54
N ARG A 73 -8.49 10.64 -16.95
CA ARG A 73 -7.31 9.82 -16.59
C ARG A 73 -6.89 10.01 -15.14
N LEU A 74 -7.00 11.22 -14.61
CA LEU A 74 -6.77 11.49 -13.19
C LEU A 74 -7.78 10.75 -12.31
N ASP A 75 -9.07 10.73 -12.68
CA ASP A 75 -10.10 9.96 -11.98
C ASP A 75 -9.82 8.45 -12.00
N ALA A 76 -9.41 7.90 -13.15
CA ALA A 76 -9.03 6.49 -13.24
C ALA A 76 -7.83 6.16 -12.32
N SER A 77 -6.86 7.07 -12.23
CA SER A 77 -5.69 6.92 -11.35
C SER A 77 -6.08 7.04 -9.88
N MET A 78 -7.03 7.91 -9.55
CA MET A 78 -7.61 8.06 -8.21
C MET A 78 -8.30 6.77 -7.72
N GLY A 79 -8.96 6.05 -8.64
CA GLY A 79 -9.52 4.73 -8.37
C GLY A 79 -8.47 3.71 -7.92
N LEU A 80 -7.27 3.74 -8.52
CA LEU A 80 -6.16 2.86 -8.14
C LEU A 80 -5.59 3.18 -6.76
N PHE A 81 -5.48 4.46 -6.39
CA PHE A 81 -5.07 4.85 -5.03
C PHE A 81 -6.10 4.43 -3.97
N THR A 82 -7.40 4.58 -4.28
CA THR A 82 -8.48 4.13 -3.40
C THR A 82 -8.44 2.61 -3.18
N GLU A 83 -8.22 1.85 -4.25
CA GLU A 83 -8.07 0.39 -4.17
C GLU A 83 -6.81 0.01 -3.39
N ALA A 84 -5.68 0.67 -3.64
CA ALA A 84 -4.45 0.43 -2.90
C ALA A 84 -4.65 0.65 -1.39
N ARG A 85 -5.33 1.73 -0.96
CA ARG A 85 -5.64 1.97 0.45
C ARG A 85 -6.45 0.81 1.06
N ARG A 86 -7.48 0.34 0.35
CA ARG A 86 -8.31 -0.80 0.79
C ARG A 86 -7.49 -2.09 0.88
N MET A 87 -6.60 -2.33 -0.07
CA MET A 87 -5.67 -3.47 -0.05
C MET A 87 -4.67 -3.38 1.10
N GLY A 88 -4.15 -2.19 1.40
CA GLY A 88 -3.22 -1.96 2.51
C GLY A 88 -3.81 -2.28 3.87
N ARG A 89 -5.09 -1.92 4.10
CA ARG A 89 -5.84 -2.31 5.31
C ARG A 89 -5.96 -3.83 5.42
N ARG A 90 -6.47 -4.50 4.38
CA ARG A 90 -6.61 -5.96 4.35
C ARG A 90 -5.28 -6.70 4.51
N THR A 91 -4.21 -6.18 3.91
CA THR A 91 -2.85 -6.73 4.07
C THR A 91 -2.39 -6.62 5.52
N THR A 92 -2.65 -5.49 6.18
CA THR A 92 -2.27 -5.28 7.58
C THR A 92 -3.09 -6.17 8.52
N GLU A 93 -4.39 -6.34 8.24
CA GLU A 93 -5.25 -7.31 8.94
C GLU A 93 -4.71 -8.73 8.79
N LYS A 94 -4.25 -9.11 7.59
CA LYS A 94 -3.65 -10.43 7.34
C LYS A 94 -2.37 -10.67 8.16
N PHE A 95 -1.50 -9.66 8.24
CA PHE A 95 -0.30 -9.72 9.08
C PHE A 95 -0.64 -9.88 10.58
N ALA A 96 -1.80 -9.41 11.02
CA ALA A 96 -2.25 -9.49 12.40
C ALA A 96 -2.89 -10.84 12.77
N GLU A 97 -3.26 -11.68 11.81
CA GLU A 97 -3.88 -13.00 12.07
C GLU A 97 -2.94 -13.95 12.82
N VAL A 98 -1.63 -13.87 12.55
CA VAL A 98 -0.62 -14.72 13.21
C VAL A 98 0.59 -13.86 13.61
N VAL A 99 0.78 -13.70 14.91
CA VAL A 99 1.90 -12.99 15.54
C VAL A 99 2.55 -13.95 16.52
N ASP A 100 3.76 -14.41 16.18
CA ASP A 100 4.45 -15.46 16.96
C ASP A 100 5.88 -15.05 17.35
N HIS A 101 6.53 -14.19 16.55
CA HIS A 101 7.85 -13.66 16.85
C HIS A 101 7.82 -12.16 17.16
N PRO A 102 8.65 -11.61 18.09
CA PRO A 102 8.68 -10.17 18.36
C PRO A 102 8.93 -9.28 17.14
N SER A 103 9.62 -9.79 16.10
CA SER A 103 9.79 -9.07 14.84
C SER A 103 8.48 -8.81 14.11
N ASP A 104 7.46 -9.65 14.32
CA ASP A 104 6.14 -9.49 13.71
C ASP A 104 5.44 -8.23 14.21
N LEU A 105 5.66 -7.86 15.47
CA LEU A 105 5.16 -6.59 16.00
C LEU A 105 5.80 -5.40 15.27
N GLY A 106 7.09 -5.51 14.93
CA GLY A 106 7.79 -4.52 14.11
C GLY A 106 7.23 -4.45 12.68
N VAL A 107 6.93 -5.59 12.06
CA VAL A 107 6.28 -5.66 10.75
C VAL A 107 4.88 -5.07 10.80
N LEU A 108 4.07 -5.43 11.79
CA LEU A 108 2.71 -4.93 11.96
C LEU A 108 2.69 -3.42 12.20
N TYR A 109 3.61 -2.91 13.04
CA TYR A 109 3.79 -1.47 13.24
C TYR A 109 4.10 -0.75 11.92
N ARG A 110 5.05 -1.28 11.14
CA ARG A 110 5.42 -0.72 9.83
C ARG A 110 4.26 -0.80 8.84
N ALA A 111 3.53 -1.91 8.78
CA ALA A 111 2.37 -2.08 7.91
C ALA A 111 1.26 -1.08 8.28
N ASN A 112 0.95 -0.92 9.56
CA ASN A 112 -0.03 0.06 10.02
C ASN A 112 0.40 1.51 9.71
N LEU A 113 1.68 1.83 9.91
CA LEU A 113 2.18 3.17 9.65
C LEU A 113 2.23 3.50 8.14
N PHE A 114 2.77 2.62 7.31
CA PHE A 114 3.02 2.92 5.90
C PHE A 114 1.94 2.42 4.94
N LEU A 115 1.33 1.26 5.18
CA LEU A 115 0.26 0.74 4.30
C LEU A 115 -1.10 1.30 4.68
N VAL A 116 -1.43 1.38 5.97
CA VAL A 116 -2.73 1.93 6.38
C VAL A 116 -2.66 3.44 6.34
N THR A 117 -1.84 4.04 7.21
CA THR A 117 -1.78 5.51 7.29
C THR A 117 -1.14 6.11 6.04
N GLY A 118 -0.05 5.53 5.52
CA GLY A 118 0.63 6.06 4.34
C GLY A 118 -0.24 6.08 3.09
N LEU A 119 -0.93 4.99 2.76
CA LEU A 119 -1.81 4.98 1.59
C LEU A 119 -3.03 5.89 1.76
N GLU A 120 -3.52 6.09 2.99
CA GLU A 120 -4.54 7.08 3.27
C GLU A 120 -4.07 8.52 2.98
N LEU A 121 -2.87 8.88 3.42
CA LEU A 121 -2.30 10.22 3.18
C LEU A 121 -1.93 10.43 1.70
N VAL A 122 -1.44 9.39 1.02
CA VAL A 122 -1.26 9.41 -0.43
C VAL A 122 -2.59 9.66 -1.13
N GLU A 123 -3.63 8.90 -0.80
CA GLU A 123 -4.96 9.05 -1.39
C GLU A 123 -5.50 10.49 -1.20
N GLN A 124 -5.37 11.05 0.01
CA GLN A 124 -5.78 12.44 0.29
C GLN A 124 -4.98 13.46 -0.54
N THR A 125 -3.67 13.28 -0.64
CA THR A 125 -2.79 14.16 -1.43
C THR A 125 -3.18 14.12 -2.91
N MET A 126 -3.39 12.93 -3.46
CA MET A 126 -3.78 12.74 -4.85
C MET A 126 -5.17 13.31 -5.12
N ARG A 127 -6.10 13.17 -4.17
CA ARG A 127 -7.44 13.73 -4.25
C ARG A 127 -7.42 15.26 -4.35
N ASN A 128 -6.54 15.94 -3.61
CA ASN A 128 -6.35 17.39 -3.78
C ASN A 128 -5.91 17.75 -5.21
N ILE A 129 -4.95 17.02 -5.77
CA ILE A 129 -4.51 17.23 -7.16
C ILE A 129 -5.68 17.04 -8.13
N VAL A 130 -6.44 15.96 -8.01
CA VAL A 130 -7.62 15.72 -8.87
C VAL A 130 -8.67 16.82 -8.70
N ASN A 131 -8.97 17.23 -7.47
CA ASN A 131 -9.94 18.27 -7.17
C ASN A 131 -9.56 19.62 -7.80
N PHE A 132 -8.28 19.99 -7.80
CA PHE A 132 -7.80 21.19 -8.47
C PHE A 132 -8.17 21.19 -9.96
N HIS A 133 -7.93 20.08 -10.64
CA HIS A 133 -8.27 19.94 -12.06
C HIS A 133 -9.78 19.81 -12.32
N GLN A 134 -10.57 19.46 -11.31
CA GLN A 134 -12.04 19.41 -11.40
C GLN A 134 -12.73 20.73 -10.99
N GLY A 135 -11.99 21.71 -10.47
CA GLY A 135 -12.57 22.94 -9.92
C GLY A 135 -13.33 22.71 -8.59
N ARG A 136 -12.90 21.72 -7.80
CA ARG A 136 -13.42 21.39 -6.46
C ARG A 136 -12.45 21.87 -5.39
N GLU A 137 -12.84 21.84 -4.11
CA GLU A 137 -11.94 22.16 -3.00
C GLU A 137 -10.70 21.24 -2.99
N TYR A 138 -9.50 21.83 -3.01
CA TYR A 138 -8.23 21.10 -3.15
C TYR A 138 -7.16 21.49 -2.12
N THR A 139 -7.51 22.33 -1.16
CA THR A 139 -6.60 22.86 -0.14
C THR A 139 -6.77 22.15 1.20
N THR A 140 -7.44 21.00 1.23
CA THR A 140 -7.60 20.21 2.45
C THR A 140 -6.23 19.75 2.95
N PRO A 141 -5.80 20.14 4.16
CA PRO A 141 -4.50 19.75 4.68
C PRO A 141 -4.36 18.23 4.82
N VAL A 142 -3.18 17.70 4.49
CA VAL A 142 -2.85 16.27 4.64
C VAL A 142 -1.84 16.12 5.77
N ALA A 143 -2.20 15.32 6.78
CA ALA A 143 -1.43 15.14 8.02
C ALA A 143 -0.21 14.21 7.84
N TRP A 144 0.77 14.64 7.04
CA TRP A 144 2.02 13.90 6.77
C TRP A 144 2.92 13.72 8.00
N ASP A 145 2.74 14.55 9.02
CA ASP A 145 3.36 14.47 10.35
C ASP A 145 3.02 13.17 11.12
N LYS A 146 1.95 12.45 10.71
CA LYS A 146 1.63 11.12 11.24
C LYS A 146 2.70 10.06 10.90
N ILE A 147 3.46 10.25 9.82
CA ILE A 147 4.47 9.30 9.33
C ILE A 147 5.87 9.91 9.38
N TYR A 148 5.98 11.15 8.93
CA TYR A 148 7.24 11.88 8.90
C TYR A 148 7.23 12.88 10.05
N ARG A 149 7.59 12.40 11.24
CA ARG A 149 7.91 13.30 12.34
C ARG A 149 9.31 13.88 12.10
N GLU A 150 9.49 15.15 12.44
CA GLU A 150 10.83 15.67 12.64
C GLU A 150 11.54 14.79 13.68
N PHE A 151 12.77 14.37 13.36
CA PHE A 151 13.60 13.65 14.31
C PHE A 151 13.78 14.56 15.54
N PRO A 152 13.58 14.07 16.78
CA PRO A 152 13.83 14.89 17.94
C PRO A 152 15.27 15.42 17.86
N GLN A 153 15.44 16.74 18.01
CA GLN A 153 16.77 17.32 18.09
C GLN A 153 17.43 16.80 19.37
N PHE A 154 18.34 15.84 19.22
CA PHE A 154 19.13 15.31 20.33
C PHE A 154 20.22 16.28 20.82
N ALA A 155 20.40 17.42 20.16
CA ALA A 155 21.23 18.53 20.59
C ALA A 155 20.67 19.85 20.03
N PRO A 156 20.80 20.98 20.77
CA PRO A 156 20.39 22.27 20.24
C PRO A 156 21.19 22.61 18.98
N ALA A 157 20.50 23.15 17.97
CA ALA A 157 21.13 23.74 16.80
C ALA A 157 22.20 24.76 17.27
N ARG A 158 23.45 24.54 16.86
CA ARG A 158 24.58 25.44 17.13
C ARG A 158 24.46 26.72 16.30
#